data_AF-A0A967QAB0-F1
#
_entry.id   AF-A0A967QAB0-F1
#
_cell.length_a   1.000
_cell.length_b   1.000
_cell.length_c   1.000
_cell.angle_alpha   90.00
_cell.angle_beta   90.00
_cell.angle_gamma   90.00
#
_symmetry.space_group_name_H-M   'P 1'
#
loop_
_entity.id
_entity.type
_entity.pdbx_description
1 polymer ?
#
loop_
_entity_poly.entity_id
_entity_poly.type
_entity_poly.pdbx_seq_one_letter_code
_entity_poly.pdbx_strand_id
1 'polypeptide(L)' 'MAVVADPFGEQEETVRSPVHGIVIGRLNLPMVHAGDAMFNIASLDEASDVEGTLEVLDNFLSPEGGPNYEEPDL' A
#
# COMPACT_ATOMS: atom_id res chain seq x y z
N MET A 1 8.45 -7.90 -4.90
CA MET A 1 8.84 -7.76 -6.31
C MET A 1 7.58 -7.84 -7.13
N ALA A 2 7.45 -6.99 -8.14
CA ALA A 2 6.35 -7.03 -9.09
C ALA A 2 6.89 -7.03 -10.52
N VAL A 3 6.05 -7.41 -11.47
CA VAL A 3 6.38 -7.43 -12.90
C VAL A 3 5.29 -6.67 -13.64
N VAL A 4 5.70 -5.75 -14.50
CA VAL A 4 4.81 -5.05 -15.44
C VAL A 4 5.13 -5.57 -16.82
N ALA A 5 4.13 -6.08 -17.52
CA ALA A 5 4.28 -6.53 -18.90
C ALA A 5 3.66 -5.51 -19.85
N ASP A 6 4.14 -5.47 -21.09
CA ASP A 6 3.38 -4.81 -22.16
C ASP A 6 2.03 -5.52 -22.39
N PRO A 7 1.06 -4.88 -23.08
CA PRO A 7 -0.28 -5.44 -23.28
C PRO A 7 -0.32 -6.79 -24.02
N PHE A 8 0.75 -7.14 -24.72
CA PHE A 8 0.89 -8.39 -25.49
C PHE A 8 1.74 -9.44 -24.75
N GLY A 9 2.38 -9.08 -23.63
CA GLY A 9 3.22 -9.95 -22.82
C GLY A 9 4.60 -10.25 -23.42
N GLU A 10 5.05 -9.48 -24.41
CA GLU A 10 6.32 -9.75 -25.09
C GLU A 10 7.52 -9.22 -24.29
N GLN A 11 7.31 -8.14 -23.55
CA GLN A 11 8.30 -7.47 -22.72
C GLN A 11 7.81 -7.39 -21.28
N GLU A 12 8.66 -7.79 -20.35
CA GLU A 12 8.43 -7.72 -18.91
C GLU A 12 9.48 -6.85 -18.23
N GLU A 13 9.04 -5.94 -17.38
CA GLU A 13 9.89 -5.11 -16.55
C GLU A 13 9.70 -5.47 -15.07
N THR A 14 10.82 -5.73 -14.38
CA THR A 14 10.82 -6.03 -12.95
C THR A 14 10.83 -4.75 -12.13
N VAL A 15 9.81 -4.57 -11.29
CA VAL A 15 9.73 -3.49 -10.31
C VAL A 15 10.16 -4.01 -8.94
N ARG A 16 11.23 -3.43 -8.40
CA ARG A 16 11.74 -3.72 -7.05
C ARG A 16 11.40 -2.58 -6.11
N SER A 17 11.04 -2.93 -4.88
CA SER A 17 10.87 -1.93 -3.82
C SER A 17 12.22 -1.30 -3.48
N PRO A 18 12.30 0.03 -3.33
CA PRO A 18 13.50 0.70 -2.84
C PRO A 18 13.72 0.54 -1.33
N VAL A 19 12.67 0.14 -0.58
CA VAL A 19 12.67 0.05 0.89
C VAL A 19 12.24 -1.34 1.36
N HIS A 20 12.65 -1.69 2.59
CA HIS A 20 12.14 -2.85 3.30
C HIS A 20 10.87 -2.47 4.09
N GLY A 21 9.86 -3.33 4.10
CA GLY A 21 8.59 -3.00 4.76
C GLY A 21 7.45 -3.97 4.44
N ILE A 22 6.24 -3.59 4.85
CA ILE A 22 5.00 -4.36 4.69
C ILE A 22 4.12 -3.68 3.64
N VAL A 23 3.56 -4.46 2.70
CA VAL A 23 2.59 -3.95 1.72
C VAL A 23 1.26 -3.73 2.43
N ILE A 24 0.83 -2.47 2.53
CA ILE A 24 -0.44 -2.07 3.15
C ILE A 24 -1.52 -1.75 2.10
N GLY A 25 -1.14 -1.60 0.84
CA GLY A 25 -2.08 -1.38 -0.25
C GLY A 25 -1.49 -1.77 -1.60
N ARG A 26 -2.36 -2.23 -2.51
CA ARG A 26 -2.00 -2.59 -3.88
C ARG A 26 -3.03 -2.04 -4.87
N LEU A 27 -2.55 -1.59 -6.02
CA LEU A 27 -3.42 -1.31 -7.16
C LEU A 27 -3.89 -2.64 -7.78
N ASN A 28 -5.19 -2.85 -7.87
CA ASN A 28 -5.79 -4.08 -8.43
C ASN A 28 -6.23 -3.93 -9.90
N LEU A 29 -5.86 -2.84 -10.56
CA LEU A 29 -6.16 -2.65 -11.98
C LEU A 29 -5.15 -3.43 -12.83
N PRO A 30 -5.58 -4.13 -13.90
CA PRO A 30 -4.69 -4.87 -14.77
C PRO A 30 -3.81 -3.95 -15.63
N MET A 31 -4.23 -2.70 -15.80
CA MET A 31 -3.53 -1.69 -16.58
C MET A 31 -2.98 -0.62 -15.64
N VAL A 32 -1.70 -0.32 -15.80
CA VAL A 32 -0.95 0.64 -14.98
C VAL A 32 -0.22 1.61 -15.91
N HIS A 33 -0.04 2.85 -15.46
CA HIS A 33 0.61 3.91 -16.21
C HIS A 33 1.87 4.42 -15.49
N ALA A 34 2.69 5.17 -16.22
CA ALA A 34 3.84 5.86 -15.62
C ALA A 34 3.36 6.82 -14.53
N GLY A 35 3.88 6.65 -13.32
CA GLY A 35 3.51 7.44 -12.15
C GLY A 35 2.43 6.83 -11.26
N ASP A 36 1.81 5.71 -11.65
CA ASP A 36 0.86 5.02 -10.77
C ASP A 36 1.56 4.39 -9.57
N ALA A 37 0.97 4.58 -8.39
CA ALA A 37 1.41 3.91 -7.16
C ALA A 37 0.88 2.47 -7.13
N MET A 38 1.66 1.52 -7.64
CA MET A 38 1.28 0.10 -7.68
C MET A 38 1.21 -0.54 -6.28
N PHE A 39 2.11 -0.14 -5.37
CA PHE A 39 2.20 -0.66 -4.01
C PHE A 39 2.43 0.47 -3.02
N ASN A 40 1.70 0.44 -1.90
CA ASN A 40 1.96 1.25 -0.74
C ASN A 40 2.68 0.39 0.30
N ILE A 41 3.89 0.80 0.67
CA ILE A 41 4.77 0.04 1.56
C ILE A 41 4.97 0.87 2.83
N ALA A 42 4.57 0.30 3.97
CA ALA A 42 4.94 0.82 5.28
C ALA A 42 6.35 0.32 5.61
N SER A 43 7.33 1.22 5.65
CA SER A 43 8.68 0.94 6.18
C SER A 43 8.74 1.28 7.67
N LEU A 44 9.48 0.47 8.44
CA LEU A 44 9.71 0.64 9.87
C LEU A 44 11.16 1.07 10.17
N ASP A 45 11.85 1.68 9.19
CA ASP A 45 13.26 2.06 9.33
C ASP A 45 13.51 3.13 10.43
N GLU A 46 12.47 3.83 10.90
CA GLU A 46 12.52 4.80 12.02
C GLU A 46 11.64 4.40 13.22
N ALA A 47 11.44 3.10 13.46
CA ALA A 47 10.73 2.64 14.66
C ALA A 47 11.63 2.74 15.92
N SER A 48 12.04 3.95 16.29
CA SER A 48 12.43 4.24 17.67
C SER A 48 11.23 4.15 18.62
N ASP A 49 10.01 4.24 18.07
CA ASP A 49 8.74 4.08 18.78
C ASP A 49 7.88 2.98 18.12
N VAL A 50 8.24 1.73 18.44
CA VAL A 50 7.58 0.52 17.92
C VAL A 50 6.10 0.47 18.34
N GLU A 51 5.76 1.02 19.51
CA GLU A 51 4.41 1.00 20.07
C GLU A 51 3.42 1.85 19.26
N GLY A 52 3.78 3.10 18.95
CA GLY A 52 2.94 3.96 18.10
C GLY A 52 2.79 3.44 16.67
N THR A 53 3.83 2.77 16.14
CA THR A 53 3.78 2.17 14.81
C THR A 53 2.82 0.96 14.77
N LEU A 54 2.81 0.15 15.83
CA LEU A 54 1.89 -0.97 15.98
C LEU A 54 0.44 -0.50 16.11
N GLU A 55 0.19 0.58 16.86
CA GLU A 55 -1.16 1.14 17.00
C GLU A 55 -1.72 1.65 15.67
N VAL A 56 -0.92 2.36 14.87
CA VAL A 56 -1.32 2.82 13.53
C VAL A 56 -1.60 1.64 12.59
N LEU A 57 -0.77 0.60 12.65
CA LEU A 57 -0.96 -0.60 11.83
C LEU A 57 -2.21 -1.37 12.25
N ASP A 58 -2.44 -1.54 13.55
CA ASP A 58 -3.60 -2.24 14.09
C ASP A 58 -4.91 -1.52 13.74
N ASN A 59 -4.93 -0.18 13.84
CA ASN A 59 -6.04 0.64 13.39
C ASN A 59 -6.33 0.47 11.89
N PHE A 60 -5.29 0.36 11.06
CA PHE A 60 -5.46 0.19 9.61
C PHE A 60 -5.92 -1.22 9.21
N LEU A 61 -5.49 -2.25 9.95
CA LEU A 61 -5.83 -3.65 9.69
C LEU A 61 -7.16 -4.08 10.33
N SER A 62 -7.67 -3.29 11.27
CA SER A 62 -8.94 -3.55 11.94
C SER A 62 -10.12 -3.25 11.01
N PRO A 63 -11.12 -4.15 10.91
CA PRO A 63 -12.28 -3.97 10.03
C PRO A 63 -13.19 -2.79 10.43
N GLU A 64 -12.97 -2.20 11.59
CA GLU A 64 -13.75 -1.09 12.18
C GLU A 64 -13.11 0.29 11.92
N GLY A 65 -11.89 0.36 11.36
CA GLY A 65 -11.10 1.60 11.19
C GLY A 65 -11.48 2.49 10.01
N GLY A 66 -12.74 2.46 9.55
CA GLY A 66 -13.22 3.39 8.52
C GLY A 66 -13.22 4.84 9.02
N PRO A 67 -13.10 5.86 8.14
CA PRO A 67 -13.26 7.25 8.56
C PRO A 67 -14.61 7.41 9.26
N ASN A 68 -14.60 8.03 10.44
CA ASN A 68 -15.81 8.27 11.22
C ASN A 68 -16.72 9.21 10.42
N TYR A 69 -17.68 8.64 9.70
CA TYR A 69 -18.76 9.39 9.07
C TYR A 69 -19.77 9.69 10.17
N GLU A 70 -19.55 10.79 10.89
CA GLU A 70 -20.59 11.35 11.75
C GLU A 70 -21.78 11.69 10.85
N GLU A 71 -22.88 10.92 10.98
CA GLU A 71 -24.13 11.25 10.32
C GLU A 71 -24.59 12.63 10.83
N PRO A 72 -24.82 13.63 9.97
CA PRO A 72 -25.34 14.90 10.42
C PRO A 72 -26.76 14.69 10.94
N ASP A 73 -26.98 15.02 12.21
CA ASP A 73 -28.26 14.92 12.91
C ASP A 73 -29.38 15.59 12.07
N LEU A 74 -30.36 14.78 11.63
CA LEU A 74 -31.61 15.24 11.00
C LEU A 74 -32.64 15.71 12.02
#